data_AF-A0A6L7WM24-F1
#
_entry.id   AF-A0A6L7WM24-F1
#
_cell.length_a   1.000
_cell.length_b   1.000
_cell.length_c   1.000
_cell.angle_alpha   90.00
_cell.angle_beta   90.00
_cell.angle_gamma   90.00
#
_symmetry.space_group_name_H-M   'P 1'
#
loop_
_entity.id
_entity.type
_entity.pdbx_description
1 polymer ?
#
loop_
_entity_poly.entity_id
_entity_poly.type
_entity_poly.pdbx_seq_one_letter_code
_entity_poly.pdbx_strand_id
1 'polypeptide(L)'
;MHIDTPLSTRLEWAPALRFSLRGRINVFVEPSDDGPFPRVLAMRYADVSNYPEPIAVYSVCHAKAIASPKGQRDLNRLKQLGFGLVTVDPSGKPTVLFAGVPLVQVISEDEFKHQISGLPRGIRQRARECFDDYRSKPLNGVKSLSELLEGMIRKAGRDAVARLVITTGESKAPLAQLLDRLHEHFTSARAAIGGARKYIKECRNPAHHWSPTKKGEYRKYRHCRHHFLEGLQTIQSFRQAMKNSGLSGNVASA
;
A
#
# COMPACT_ATOMS: atom_id res chain seq x y z
N MET A 1 -5.43 -11.26 25.77
CA MET A 1 -6.30 -11.19 24.57
C MET A 1 -7.68 -10.86 25.08
N HIS A 2 -8.24 -9.69 24.78
CA HIS A 2 -9.60 -9.35 25.20
C HIS A 2 -10.56 -9.80 24.10
N ILE A 3 -11.11 -10.99 24.30
CA ILE A 3 -12.33 -11.45 23.64
C ILE A 3 -13.44 -10.57 24.24
N ASP A 4 -14.33 -10.00 23.43
CA ASP A 4 -15.45 -9.14 23.87
C ASP A 4 -15.16 -7.64 24.14
N THR A 5 -14.29 -7.00 23.36
CA THR A 5 -14.29 -5.52 23.33
C THR A 5 -15.53 -5.02 22.57
N PRO A 6 -16.38 -4.13 23.14
CA PRO A 6 -17.47 -3.51 22.41
C PRO A 6 -16.93 -2.60 21.29
N LEU A 7 -17.34 -2.88 20.05
CA LEU A 7 -17.15 -2.05 18.87
C LEU A 7 -18.42 -1.26 18.64
N SER A 8 -18.28 -0.16 17.89
CA SER A 8 -19.42 0.67 17.53
C SER A 8 -20.54 -0.17 16.88
N THR A 9 -21.79 0.13 17.26
CA THR A 9 -23.03 -0.53 16.82
C THR A 9 -23.36 -0.33 15.33
N ARG A 10 -22.47 0.31 14.57
CA ARG A 10 -22.71 0.71 13.17
C ARG A 10 -22.47 -0.40 12.14
N LEU A 11 -21.90 -1.53 12.54
CA LEU A 11 -21.70 -2.66 11.64
C LEU A 11 -22.82 -3.68 11.89
N GLU A 12 -23.67 -3.92 10.89
CA GLU A 12 -24.79 -4.86 10.98
C GLU A 12 -24.37 -6.33 11.03
N TRP A 13 -23.11 -6.62 10.69
CA TRP A 13 -22.57 -7.97 10.72
C TRP A 13 -22.02 -8.32 12.11
N ALA A 14 -22.47 -9.44 12.66
CA ALA A 14 -21.93 -10.05 13.87
C ALA A 14 -21.00 -11.22 13.48
N PRO A 15 -19.66 -11.03 13.50
CA PRO A 15 -18.75 -12.12 13.17
C PRO A 15 -18.74 -13.20 14.25
N ALA A 16 -18.44 -14.44 13.86
CA ALA A 16 -18.43 -15.56 14.80
C ALA A 16 -17.45 -15.39 15.97
N LEU A 17 -16.24 -14.85 15.71
CA LEU A 17 -15.36 -14.36 16.78
C LEU A 17 -14.89 -12.94 16.49
N ARG A 18 -14.71 -12.19 17.58
CA ARG A 18 -14.25 -10.81 17.52
C ARG A 18 -13.35 -10.47 18.70
N PHE A 19 -12.21 -9.86 18.40
CA PHE A 19 -11.30 -9.36 19.43
C PHE A 19 -10.44 -8.21 18.92
N SER A 20 -9.80 -7.50 19.84
CA SER A 20 -8.85 -6.44 19.50
C SER A 20 -7.42 -6.95 19.58
N LEU A 21 -6.68 -6.88 18.47
CA LEU A 21 -5.25 -7.15 18.45
C LEU A 21 -4.50 -5.88 18.89
N ARG A 22 -3.77 -5.98 20.01
CA ARG A 22 -2.99 -4.90 20.62
C ARG A 22 -3.80 -3.62 20.90
N GLY A 23 -5.12 -3.72 21.06
CA GLY A 23 -6.02 -2.58 21.27
C GLY A 23 -6.21 -1.69 20.03
N ARG A 24 -5.71 -2.12 18.86
CA ARG A 24 -5.53 -1.26 17.67
C ARG A 24 -6.12 -1.82 16.40
N ILE A 25 -6.21 -3.13 16.23
CA ILE A 25 -6.83 -3.73 15.04
C ILE A 25 -7.99 -4.56 15.52
N ASN A 26 -9.16 -4.35 14.94
CA ASN A 26 -10.31 -5.21 15.18
C ASN A 26 -10.13 -6.45 14.32
N VAL A 27 -10.18 -7.62 14.93
CA VAL A 27 -10.04 -8.89 14.23
C VAL A 27 -11.38 -9.58 14.21
N PHE A 28 -11.88 -9.85 13.01
CA PHE A 28 -13.10 -10.63 12.80
C PHE A 28 -12.72 -12.00 12.25
N VAL A 29 -13.36 -13.04 12.76
CA VAL A 29 -13.08 -14.41 12.37
C VAL A 29 -14.37 -15.09 11.98
N GLU A 30 -14.35 -15.74 10.82
CA GLU A 30 -15.47 -16.55 10.34
C GLU A 30 -15.03 -17.98 10.05
N PRO A 31 -15.54 -18.98 10.81
CA PRO A 31 -15.40 -20.37 10.45
C PRO A 31 -16.22 -20.70 9.20
N SER A 32 -15.74 -21.66 8.42
CA SER A 32 -16.43 -22.15 7.24
C SER A 32 -16.15 -23.64 7.04
N ASP A 33 -17.24 -24.38 6.87
CA ASP A 33 -17.21 -25.80 6.52
C ASP A 33 -17.08 -26.01 5.00
N ASP A 34 -17.51 -25.03 4.20
CA ASP A 34 -17.63 -25.11 2.74
C ASP A 34 -16.36 -24.75 1.95
N GLY A 35 -15.37 -24.18 2.63
CA GLY A 35 -14.12 -23.76 2.00
C GLY A 35 -13.48 -22.51 2.62
N PRO A 36 -12.41 -22.01 2.00
CA PRO A 36 -11.69 -20.84 2.51
C PRO A 36 -12.49 -19.54 2.44
N PHE A 37 -13.49 -19.44 1.55
CA PHE A 37 -14.20 -18.20 1.32
C PHE A 37 -15.71 -18.33 1.54
N PRO A 38 -16.17 -18.27 2.81
CA PRO A 38 -17.59 -18.37 3.12
C PRO A 38 -18.40 -17.21 2.53
N ARG A 39 -19.65 -17.49 2.16
CA ARG A 39 -20.56 -16.53 1.51
C ARG A 39 -20.77 -15.26 2.34
N VAL A 40 -20.77 -15.36 3.67
CA VAL A 40 -20.92 -14.19 4.55
C VAL A 40 -19.83 -13.14 4.31
N LEU A 41 -18.59 -13.57 4.08
CA LEU A 41 -17.48 -12.64 3.80
C LEU A 41 -17.65 -11.96 2.44
N ALA A 42 -18.18 -12.67 1.45
CA ALA A 42 -18.48 -12.08 0.15
C ALA A 42 -19.57 -11.00 0.25
N MET A 43 -20.61 -11.24 1.04
CA MET A 43 -21.73 -10.32 1.23
C MET A 43 -21.34 -9.09 2.05
N ARG A 44 -20.47 -9.26 3.06
CA ARG A 44 -20.10 -8.21 4.02
C ARG A 44 -18.84 -7.44 3.66
N TYR A 45 -18.13 -7.83 2.60
CA TYR A 45 -16.87 -7.19 2.20
C TYR A 45 -17.01 -5.67 2.01
N ALA A 46 -18.07 -5.20 1.35
CA ALA A 46 -18.29 -3.78 1.12
C ALA A 46 -18.51 -3.01 2.44
N ASP A 47 -19.33 -3.55 3.34
CA ASP A 47 -19.64 -2.95 4.64
C ASP A 47 -18.36 -2.80 5.50
N VAL A 48 -17.54 -3.84 5.51
CA VAL A 48 -16.33 -3.90 6.36
C VAL A 48 -15.20 -3.08 5.77
N SER A 49 -15.05 -3.08 4.45
CA SER A 49 -14.03 -2.28 3.75
C SER A 49 -14.24 -0.78 3.92
N ASN A 50 -15.50 -0.35 4.04
CA ASN A 50 -15.86 1.05 4.28
C ASN A 50 -15.92 1.42 5.77
N TYR A 51 -15.68 0.45 6.67
CA TYR A 51 -15.76 0.71 8.10
C TYR A 51 -14.62 1.62 8.56
N PRO A 52 -14.89 2.59 9.43
CA PRO A 52 -13.89 3.60 9.76
C PRO A 52 -12.69 3.07 10.56
N GLU A 53 -12.88 2.01 11.34
CA GLU A 53 -11.81 1.42 12.15
C GLU A 53 -11.06 0.34 11.36
N PRO A 54 -9.75 0.16 11.57
CA PRO A 54 -8.99 -0.90 10.92
C PRO A 54 -9.50 -2.28 11.36
N ILE A 55 -10.14 -2.99 10.43
CA ILE A 55 -10.61 -4.36 10.60
C ILE A 55 -9.74 -5.29 9.76
N ALA A 56 -9.16 -6.31 10.39
CA ALA A 56 -8.59 -7.46 9.70
C ALA A 56 -9.57 -8.63 9.82
N VAL A 57 -9.88 -9.29 8.70
CA VAL A 57 -10.83 -10.40 8.69
C VAL A 57 -10.09 -11.70 8.36
N TYR A 58 -10.40 -12.76 9.10
CA TYR A 58 -9.85 -14.09 8.90
C TYR A 58 -10.97 -15.07 8.60
N SER A 59 -10.78 -15.91 7.59
CA SER A 59 -11.55 -17.14 7.46
C SER A 59 -10.83 -18.29 8.14
N VAL A 60 -11.59 -19.19 8.74
CA VAL A 60 -11.10 -20.44 9.33
C VAL A 60 -11.76 -21.61 8.60
N CYS A 61 -10.98 -22.52 8.03
CA CYS A 61 -11.54 -23.71 7.39
C CYS A 61 -10.66 -24.94 7.64
N HIS A 62 -11.13 -26.13 7.30
CA HIS A 62 -10.28 -27.31 7.35
C HIS A 62 -9.16 -27.27 6.30
N ALA A 63 -7.97 -27.79 6.64
CA ALA A 63 -6.84 -27.85 5.72
C ALA A 63 -7.13 -28.66 4.43
N LYS A 64 -8.04 -29.63 4.47
CA LYS A 64 -8.47 -30.38 3.26
C LYS A 64 -9.25 -29.50 2.26
N ALA A 65 -9.90 -28.44 2.73
CA ALA A 65 -10.79 -27.64 1.90
C ALA A 65 -10.05 -26.79 0.85
N ILE A 66 -8.76 -26.47 1.10
CA ILE A 66 -7.91 -25.75 0.14
C ILE A 66 -7.41 -26.64 -1.00
N ALA A 67 -7.42 -27.96 -0.88
CA ALA A 67 -6.82 -28.86 -1.88
C ALA A 67 -7.62 -28.93 -3.19
N SER A 68 -8.91 -28.61 -3.15
CA SER A 68 -9.78 -28.65 -4.34
C SER A 68 -9.53 -27.46 -5.29
N PRO A 69 -9.85 -27.59 -6.59
CA PRO A 69 -9.79 -26.45 -7.53
C PRO A 69 -10.67 -25.26 -7.11
N LYS A 70 -11.81 -25.51 -6.45
CA LYS A 70 -12.63 -24.46 -5.83
C LYS A 70 -11.87 -23.80 -4.68
N GLY A 71 -11.31 -24.59 -3.76
CA GLY A 71 -10.53 -24.11 -2.63
C GLY A 71 -9.34 -23.24 -3.02
N GLN A 72 -8.61 -23.60 -4.08
CA GLN A 72 -7.52 -22.77 -4.61
C GLN A 72 -8.02 -21.42 -5.17
N ARG A 73 -9.15 -21.41 -5.87
CA ARG A 73 -9.79 -20.16 -6.35
C ARG A 73 -10.23 -19.27 -5.18
N ASP A 74 -10.85 -19.87 -4.16
CA ASP A 74 -11.30 -19.16 -2.96
C ASP A 74 -10.12 -18.61 -2.15
N LEU A 75 -9.03 -19.38 -2.03
CA LEU A 75 -7.79 -18.94 -1.41
C LEU A 75 -7.17 -17.73 -2.13
N ASN A 76 -7.14 -17.75 -3.46
CA ASN A 76 -6.66 -16.61 -4.24
C ASN A 76 -7.56 -15.38 -4.07
N ARG A 77 -8.89 -15.59 -4.00
CA ARG A 77 -9.85 -14.52 -3.75
C ARG A 77 -9.68 -13.89 -2.37
N LEU A 78 -9.47 -14.67 -1.31
CA LEU A 78 -9.13 -14.14 0.03
C LEU A 78 -7.90 -13.21 -0.04
N LYS A 79 -6.81 -13.68 -0.67
CA LYS A 79 -5.57 -12.89 -0.82
C LYS A 79 -5.76 -11.60 -1.62
N GLN A 80 -6.66 -11.60 -2.61
CA GLN A 80 -7.00 -10.40 -3.39
C GLN A 80 -7.81 -9.39 -2.57
N LEU A 81 -8.70 -9.87 -1.71
CA LEU A 81 -9.54 -9.04 -0.83
C LEU A 81 -8.83 -8.62 0.47
N GLY A 82 -7.59 -9.07 0.69
CA GLY A 82 -6.80 -8.75 1.90
C GLY A 82 -7.21 -9.53 3.14
N PHE A 83 -8.03 -10.56 3.00
CA PHE A 83 -8.43 -11.44 4.09
C PHE A 83 -7.28 -12.38 4.50
N GLY A 84 -7.28 -12.77 5.77
CA GLY A 84 -6.39 -13.80 6.30
C GLY A 84 -7.03 -15.18 6.24
N LEU A 85 -6.20 -16.22 6.31
CA LEU A 85 -6.65 -17.61 6.34
C LEU A 85 -5.96 -18.38 7.46
N VAL A 86 -6.77 -19.00 8.31
CA VAL A 86 -6.35 -20.00 9.27
C VAL A 86 -6.90 -21.34 8.83
N THR A 87 -6.06 -22.36 8.74
CA THR A 87 -6.52 -23.73 8.50
C THR A 87 -6.44 -24.54 9.78
N VAL A 88 -7.42 -25.41 10.01
CA VAL A 88 -7.43 -26.35 11.12
C VAL A 88 -7.21 -27.76 10.59
N ASP A 89 -6.23 -28.47 11.16
CA ASP A 89 -5.95 -29.86 10.81
C ASP A 89 -6.93 -30.83 11.50
N PRO A 90 -6.90 -32.14 11.19
CA PRO A 90 -7.79 -33.12 11.83
C PRO A 90 -7.62 -33.26 13.34
N SER A 91 -6.48 -32.85 13.91
CA SER A 91 -6.22 -32.84 15.35
C SER A 91 -6.75 -31.59 16.06
N GLY A 92 -7.33 -30.65 15.31
CA GLY A 92 -7.81 -29.37 15.83
C GLY A 92 -6.71 -28.31 15.93
N LYS A 93 -5.51 -28.56 15.40
CA LYS A 93 -4.40 -27.60 15.48
C LYS A 93 -4.55 -26.51 14.41
N PRO A 94 -4.58 -25.22 14.79
CA PRO A 94 -4.68 -24.13 13.83
C PRO A 94 -3.30 -23.78 13.22
N THR A 95 -3.28 -23.45 11.93
CA THR A 95 -2.13 -22.94 11.19
C THR A 95 -2.53 -21.68 10.43
N VAL A 96 -1.84 -20.57 10.65
CA VAL A 96 -2.04 -19.34 9.87
C VAL A 96 -1.30 -19.50 8.54
N LEU A 97 -2.02 -19.60 7.42
CA LEU A 97 -1.40 -19.68 6.10
C LEU A 97 -0.94 -18.32 5.60
N PHE A 98 -1.75 -17.28 5.83
CA PHE A 98 -1.37 -15.89 5.60
C PHE A 98 -2.19 -14.97 6.50
N ALA A 99 -1.55 -13.88 6.94
CA ALA A 99 -2.19 -12.88 7.77
C ALA A 99 -3.15 -12.01 6.95
N GLY A 100 -4.27 -11.62 7.57
CA GLY A 100 -5.15 -10.61 7.03
C GLY A 100 -4.54 -9.22 7.21
N VAL A 101 -4.70 -8.37 6.21
CA VAL A 101 -4.36 -6.94 6.32
C VAL A 101 -5.60 -6.15 6.73
N PRO A 102 -5.46 -5.03 7.47
CA PRO A 102 -6.59 -4.16 7.72
C PRO A 102 -7.23 -3.72 6.40
N LEU A 103 -8.54 -3.95 6.20
CA LEU A 103 -9.20 -3.74 4.90
C LEU A 103 -9.13 -2.30 4.41
N VAL A 104 -9.06 -1.34 5.34
CA VAL A 104 -8.83 0.08 5.03
C VAL A 104 -7.50 0.35 4.31
N GLN A 105 -6.58 -0.62 4.31
CA GLN A 105 -5.30 -0.58 3.60
C GLN A 105 -5.31 -1.35 2.29
N VAL A 106 -6.39 -2.06 1.95
CA VAL A 106 -6.41 -2.84 0.72
C VAL A 106 -6.51 -1.91 -0.49
N ILE A 107 -5.65 -2.16 -1.47
CA ILE A 107 -5.71 -1.58 -2.81
C ILE A 107 -5.92 -2.77 -3.73
N SER A 108 -6.99 -2.74 -4.53
CA SER A 108 -7.27 -3.83 -5.45
C SER A 108 -6.26 -3.87 -6.59
N GLU A 109 -6.09 -5.03 -7.20
CA GLU A 109 -5.23 -5.20 -8.37
C GLU A 109 -5.67 -4.29 -9.53
N ASP A 110 -6.98 -4.14 -9.72
CA ASP A 110 -7.55 -3.30 -10.78
C ASP A 110 -7.39 -1.81 -10.48
N GLU A 111 -7.57 -1.40 -9.23
CA GLU A 111 -7.27 -0.02 -8.80
C GLU A 111 -5.79 0.29 -9.03
N PHE A 112 -4.88 -0.60 -8.60
CA PHE A 112 -3.45 -0.43 -8.84
C PHE A 112 -3.11 -0.32 -10.33
N LYS A 113 -3.62 -1.24 -11.16
CA LYS A 113 -3.42 -1.23 -12.62
C LYS A 113 -3.91 0.06 -13.25
N HIS A 114 -5.06 0.57 -12.81
CA HIS A 114 -5.59 1.84 -13.25
C HIS A 114 -4.64 2.99 -12.89
N GLN A 115 -4.14 3.04 -11.65
CA GLN A 115 -3.20 4.07 -11.18
C GLN A 115 -1.84 4.05 -11.89
N ILE A 116 -1.41 2.91 -12.46
CA ILE A 116 -0.16 2.84 -13.25
C ILE A 116 -0.39 2.89 -14.76
N SER A 117 -1.64 3.05 -15.20
CA SER A 117 -1.95 3.22 -16.62
C SER A 117 -1.26 4.49 -17.14
N GLY A 118 -0.66 4.40 -18.33
CA GLY A 118 0.13 5.50 -18.92
C GLY A 118 1.59 5.61 -18.47
N LEU A 119 2.03 4.88 -17.44
CA LEU A 119 3.45 4.83 -17.08
C LEU A 119 4.26 3.95 -18.06
N PRO A 120 5.52 4.31 -18.39
CA PRO A 120 6.43 3.47 -19.17
C PRO A 120 6.69 2.11 -18.51
N ARG A 121 7.03 1.09 -19.31
CA ARG A 121 7.28 -0.29 -18.84
C ARG A 121 8.23 -0.35 -17.65
N GLY A 122 9.37 0.36 -17.69
CA GLY A 122 10.35 0.35 -16.60
C GLY A 122 9.79 0.89 -15.28
N ILE A 123 9.03 1.98 -15.31
CA ILE A 123 8.40 2.55 -14.11
C ILE A 123 7.27 1.62 -13.63
N ARG A 124 6.45 1.06 -14.53
CA ARG A 124 5.40 0.11 -14.17
C ARG A 124 5.94 -1.13 -13.45
N GLN A 125 7.06 -1.68 -13.92
CA GLN A 125 7.70 -2.83 -13.29
C GLN A 125 8.15 -2.50 -11.85
N ARG A 126 8.84 -1.36 -11.68
CA ARG A 126 9.27 -0.89 -10.35
C ARG A 126 8.10 -0.56 -9.42
N ALA A 127 7.04 0.05 -9.94
CA ALA A 127 5.83 0.33 -9.18
C ALA A 127 5.11 -0.97 -8.77
N ARG A 128 5.18 -2.02 -9.60
CA ARG A 128 4.68 -3.36 -9.28
C ARG A 128 5.46 -4.00 -8.13
N GLU A 129 6.79 -3.93 -8.17
CA GLU A 129 7.63 -4.38 -7.04
C GLU A 129 7.24 -3.67 -5.73
N CYS A 130 7.03 -2.35 -5.79
CA CYS A 130 6.57 -1.56 -4.64
C CYS A 130 5.16 -1.97 -4.16
N PHE A 131 4.30 -2.39 -5.08
CA PHE A 131 2.96 -2.88 -4.75
C PHE A 131 2.98 -4.27 -4.13
N ASP A 132 3.87 -5.15 -4.58
CA ASP A 132 4.07 -6.46 -3.98
C ASP A 132 4.61 -6.30 -2.54
N ASP A 133 5.56 -5.37 -2.32
CA ASP A 133 5.99 -4.95 -0.98
C ASP A 133 4.83 -4.41 -0.14
N TYR A 134 3.97 -3.57 -0.73
CA TYR A 134 2.81 -2.99 -0.07
C TYR A 134 1.83 -4.07 0.42
N ARG A 135 1.53 -5.05 -0.43
CA ARG A 135 0.61 -6.16 -0.10
C ARG A 135 1.15 -7.03 1.04
N SER A 136 2.46 -7.19 1.13
CA SER A 136 3.10 -7.89 2.24
C SER A 136 3.15 -7.04 3.51
N LYS A 137 3.60 -5.79 3.38
CA LYS A 137 3.78 -4.82 4.47
C LYS A 137 3.50 -3.40 3.95
N PRO A 138 2.33 -2.81 4.21
CA PRO A 138 1.94 -1.52 3.61
C PRO A 138 2.95 -0.38 3.79
N LEU A 139 3.57 -0.28 4.96
CA LEU A 139 4.60 0.73 5.23
C LEU A 139 5.86 0.54 4.36
N ASN A 140 6.25 -0.70 4.08
CA ASN A 140 7.38 -0.98 3.20
C ASN A 140 7.07 -0.55 1.78
N GLY A 141 5.87 -0.87 1.27
CA GLY A 141 5.46 -0.44 -0.07
C GLY A 141 5.47 1.08 -0.25
N VAL A 142 4.96 1.84 0.74
CA VAL A 142 5.02 3.32 0.71
C VAL A 142 6.46 3.82 0.67
N LYS A 143 7.35 3.20 1.48
CA LYS A 143 8.78 3.52 1.49
C LYS A 143 9.44 3.19 0.15
N SER A 144 9.29 1.97 -0.37
CA SER A 144 9.84 1.55 -1.66
C SER A 144 9.36 2.47 -2.79
N LEU A 145 8.09 2.90 -2.76
CA LEU A 145 7.55 3.84 -3.73
C LEU A 145 8.17 5.24 -3.62
N SER A 146 8.46 5.72 -2.40
CA SER A 146 9.20 6.96 -2.20
C SER A 146 10.62 6.88 -2.75
N GLU A 147 11.31 5.75 -2.57
CA GLU A 147 12.65 5.50 -3.11
C GLU A 147 12.65 5.46 -4.65
N LEU A 148 11.59 4.92 -5.26
CA LEU A 148 11.39 5.00 -6.71
C LEU A 148 11.33 6.46 -7.19
N LEU A 149 10.54 7.30 -6.52
CA LEU A 149 10.46 8.73 -6.85
C LEU A 149 11.80 9.45 -6.63
N GLU A 150 12.54 9.13 -5.56
CA GLU A 150 13.90 9.63 -5.36
C GLU A 150 14.82 9.27 -6.54
N GLY A 151 14.75 8.02 -7.01
CA GLY A 151 15.49 7.57 -8.18
C GLY A 151 15.17 8.37 -9.45
N MET A 152 13.90 8.74 -9.65
CA MET A 152 13.47 9.60 -10.75
C MET A 152 13.99 11.03 -10.62
N ILE A 153 13.95 11.62 -9.43
CA ILE A 153 14.50 12.96 -9.17
C ILE A 153 16.02 12.97 -9.45
N ARG A 154 16.73 11.95 -8.99
CA ARG A 154 18.17 11.78 -9.25
C ARG A 154 18.47 11.67 -10.74
N LYS A 155 17.62 10.98 -11.51
CA LYS A 155 17.75 10.91 -12.96
C LYS A 155 17.48 12.26 -13.62
N ALA A 156 16.46 13.00 -13.19
CA ALA A 156 16.20 14.36 -13.66
C ALA A 156 17.41 15.29 -13.43
N GLY A 157 18.07 15.18 -12.27
CA GLY A 157 19.32 15.89 -12.00
C GLY A 157 20.44 15.57 -13.01
N ARG A 158 20.64 14.29 -13.33
CA ARG A 158 21.63 13.88 -14.36
C ARG A 158 21.26 14.37 -15.77
N ASP A 159 19.97 14.36 -16.11
CA ASP A 159 19.49 14.88 -17.39
C ASP A 159 19.73 16.39 -17.50
N ALA A 160 19.54 17.14 -16.40
CA ALA A 160 19.81 18.56 -16.33
C ALA A 160 21.31 18.87 -16.49
N VAL A 161 22.21 18.03 -15.94
CA VAL A 161 23.67 18.12 -16.17
C VAL A 161 24.02 17.88 -17.64
N ALA A 162 23.45 16.84 -18.26
CA ALA A 162 23.69 16.54 -19.67
C ALA A 162 23.25 17.69 -20.60
N ARG A 163 22.33 18.53 -20.13
CA ARG A 163 21.85 19.74 -20.81
C ARG A 163 22.55 21.03 -20.36
N LEU A 164 23.59 20.93 -19.54
CA LEU A 164 24.36 22.05 -19.01
C LEU A 164 23.51 23.07 -18.21
N VAL A 165 22.38 22.63 -17.64
CA VAL A 165 21.48 23.48 -16.85
C VAL A 165 21.97 23.62 -15.41
N ILE A 166 22.53 22.54 -14.86
CA ILE A 166 23.15 22.51 -13.53
C ILE A 166 24.50 21.79 -13.62
N THR A 167 25.33 21.95 -12.59
CA THR A 167 26.63 21.28 -12.49
C THR A 167 26.51 19.83 -12.00
N THR A 168 27.53 19.02 -12.27
CA THR A 168 27.64 17.66 -11.72
C THR A 168 27.60 17.65 -10.19
N GLY A 169 28.21 18.64 -9.53
CA GLY A 169 28.18 18.77 -8.07
C GLY A 169 26.76 18.96 -7.53
N GLU A 170 25.98 19.83 -8.17
CA GLU A 170 24.58 20.08 -7.80
C GLU A 170 23.70 18.84 -8.00
N SER A 171 23.93 18.05 -9.05
CA SER A 171 23.19 16.80 -9.27
C SER A 171 23.40 15.74 -8.15
N LYS A 172 24.56 15.81 -7.48
CA LYS A 172 24.97 14.89 -6.40
C LYS A 172 24.64 15.41 -5.00
N ALA A 173 24.16 16.66 -4.88
CA ALA A 173 23.81 17.28 -3.60
C ALA A 173 22.71 16.50 -2.85
N PRO A 174 22.50 16.74 -1.54
CA PRO A 174 21.33 16.23 -0.82
C PRO A 174 20.03 16.48 -1.58
N LEU A 175 19.08 15.54 -1.50
CA LEU A 175 17.90 15.52 -2.38
C LEU A 175 17.07 16.81 -2.31
N ALA A 176 16.97 17.43 -1.13
CA ALA A 176 16.31 18.73 -0.98
C ALA A 176 16.98 19.80 -1.82
N GLN A 177 18.31 19.94 -1.72
CA GLN A 177 19.09 20.91 -2.49
C GLN A 177 18.99 20.65 -4.00
N LEU A 178 19.02 19.38 -4.44
CA LEU A 178 18.78 19.03 -5.84
C LEU A 178 17.39 19.49 -6.30
N LEU A 179 16.36 19.28 -5.49
CA LEU A 179 15.01 19.74 -5.80
C LEU A 179 14.93 21.28 -5.85
N ASP A 180 15.65 22.01 -5.00
CA ASP A 180 15.73 23.49 -5.06
C ASP A 180 16.33 23.93 -6.40
N ARG A 181 17.44 23.32 -6.83
CA ARG A 181 18.05 23.60 -8.14
C ARG A 181 17.12 23.30 -9.31
N LEU A 182 16.46 22.15 -9.31
CA LEU A 182 15.48 21.83 -10.34
C LEU A 182 14.32 22.84 -10.34
N HIS A 183 13.88 23.29 -9.17
CA HIS A 183 12.80 24.27 -9.02
C HIS A 183 13.18 25.67 -9.54
N GLU A 184 14.44 26.07 -9.38
CA GLU A 184 14.99 27.33 -9.90
C GLU A 184 14.97 27.35 -11.44
N HIS A 185 15.47 26.28 -12.08
CA HIS A 185 15.65 26.24 -13.53
C HIS A 185 14.42 25.78 -14.32
N PHE A 186 13.54 24.97 -13.75
CA PHE A 186 12.36 24.42 -14.44
C PHE A 186 11.06 25.01 -13.90
N THR A 187 10.83 26.30 -14.18
CA THR A 187 9.69 27.08 -13.68
C THR A 187 8.33 26.45 -13.99
N SER A 188 8.17 25.88 -15.19
CA SER A 188 6.97 25.14 -15.62
C SER A 188 6.72 23.85 -14.85
N ALA A 189 7.72 23.30 -14.16
CA ALA A 189 7.64 22.06 -13.40
C ALA A 189 7.58 22.27 -11.86
N ARG A 190 7.56 23.53 -11.38
CA ARG A 190 7.62 23.85 -9.94
C ARG A 190 6.59 23.13 -9.09
N ALA A 191 5.33 23.10 -9.55
CA ALA A 191 4.26 22.43 -8.82
C ALA A 191 4.53 20.94 -8.63
N ALA A 192 5.00 20.25 -9.67
CA ALA A 192 5.31 18.82 -9.62
C ALA A 192 6.56 18.55 -8.76
N ILE A 193 7.58 19.41 -8.83
CA ILE A 193 8.78 19.34 -7.97
C ILE A 193 8.39 19.55 -6.49
N GLY A 194 7.53 20.53 -6.20
CA GLY A 194 7.00 20.79 -4.86
C GLY A 194 6.18 19.63 -4.32
N GLY A 195 5.33 19.02 -5.15
CA GLY A 195 4.59 17.81 -4.82
C GLY A 195 5.51 16.63 -4.46
N ALA A 196 6.54 16.38 -5.29
CA ALA A 196 7.54 15.35 -5.02
C ALA A 196 8.31 15.60 -3.71
N ARG A 197 8.69 16.86 -3.45
CA ARG A 197 9.34 17.25 -2.18
C ARG A 197 8.44 16.94 -0.97
N LYS A 198 7.18 17.36 -1.03
CA LYS A 198 6.20 17.15 0.04
C LYS A 198 6.03 15.65 0.31
N TYR A 199 5.79 14.88 -0.75
CA TYR A 199 5.61 13.44 -0.65
C TYR A 199 6.80 12.74 0.01
N ILE A 200 8.04 13.06 -0.41
CA ILE A 200 9.25 12.44 0.16
C ILE A 200 9.43 12.82 1.62
N LYS A 201 9.18 14.09 1.99
CA LYS A 201 9.25 14.54 3.38
C LYS A 201 8.29 13.74 4.28
N GLU A 202 7.10 13.43 3.78
CA GLU A 202 6.05 12.74 4.54
C GLU A 202 6.22 11.21 4.53
N CYS A 203 6.69 10.64 3.42
CA CYS A 203 6.59 9.19 3.14
C CYS A 203 7.91 8.44 3.10
N ARG A 204 9.07 9.10 3.11
CA ARG A 204 10.37 8.42 3.10
C ARG A 204 10.63 7.60 4.36
N ASN A 205 10.22 8.15 5.51
CA ASN A 205 10.41 7.50 6.80
C ASN A 205 9.08 7.33 7.58
N PRO A 206 8.13 6.54 7.05
CA PRO A 206 6.79 6.42 7.61
C PRO A 206 6.78 5.61 8.93
N ALA A 207 7.91 5.00 9.27
CA ALA A 207 8.06 4.06 10.37
C ALA A 207 8.35 4.69 11.74
N HIS A 208 8.71 5.98 11.85
CA HIS A 208 9.48 6.40 13.03
C HIS A 208 8.79 6.28 14.38
N HIS A 209 7.47 6.46 14.52
CA HIS A 209 6.81 6.20 15.80
C HIS A 209 5.41 5.60 15.60
N TRP A 210 5.06 4.62 16.43
CA TRP A 210 3.65 4.28 16.67
C TRP A 210 3.03 5.44 17.43
N SER A 211 1.83 5.88 17.04
CA SER A 211 1.13 6.91 17.79
C SER A 211 0.77 6.35 19.16
N PRO A 212 0.95 7.14 20.24
CA PRO A 212 0.53 6.73 21.58
C PRO A 212 -1.01 6.61 21.68
N THR A 213 -1.76 7.16 20.72
CA THR A 213 -3.22 7.18 20.71
C THR A 213 -3.81 6.21 19.69
N LYS A 214 -4.89 5.51 20.06
CA LYS A 214 -5.68 4.65 19.17
C LYS A 214 -6.14 5.39 17.89
N LYS A 215 -6.57 6.65 18.04
CA LYS A 215 -6.98 7.51 16.92
C LYS A 215 -5.83 7.83 15.96
N GLY A 216 -4.63 8.11 16.47
CA GLY A 216 -3.46 8.37 15.64
C GLY A 216 -2.98 7.14 14.87
N GLU A 217 -3.07 5.96 15.49
CA GLU A 217 -2.80 4.68 14.84
C GLU A 217 -3.77 4.42 13.68
N TYR A 218 -5.07 4.67 13.88
CA TYR A 218 -6.11 4.46 12.86
C TYR A 218 -5.86 5.37 11.64
N ARG A 219 -5.46 6.61 11.91
CA ARG A 219 -5.01 7.54 10.86
C ARG A 219 -3.80 6.97 10.13
N LYS A 220 -2.80 6.42 10.83
CA LYS A 220 -1.61 5.82 10.20
C LYS A 220 -1.98 4.67 9.24
N TYR A 221 -2.89 3.78 9.63
CA TYR A 221 -3.37 2.71 8.75
C TYR A 221 -4.00 3.28 7.48
N ARG A 222 -4.95 4.21 7.61
CA ARG A 222 -5.60 4.89 6.48
C ARG A 222 -4.61 5.65 5.59
N HIS A 223 -3.67 6.35 6.22
CA HIS A 223 -2.68 7.15 5.52
C HIS A 223 -1.76 6.27 4.67
N CYS A 224 -1.49 5.00 5.03
CA CYS A 224 -0.68 4.12 4.17
C CYS A 224 -1.31 3.92 2.78
N ARG A 225 -2.62 3.67 2.71
CA ARG A 225 -3.35 3.55 1.44
C ARG A 225 -3.30 4.86 0.67
N HIS A 226 -3.63 5.96 1.35
CA HIS A 226 -3.62 7.29 0.74
C HIS A 226 -2.24 7.65 0.18
N HIS A 227 -1.18 7.52 0.98
CA HIS A 227 0.19 7.81 0.59
C HIS A 227 0.66 6.94 -0.57
N PHE A 228 0.33 5.64 -0.59
CA PHE A 228 0.72 4.79 -1.71
C PHE A 228 0.08 5.28 -3.03
N LEU A 229 -1.22 5.59 -3.02
CA LEU A 229 -1.92 6.11 -4.20
C LEU A 229 -1.44 7.52 -4.59
N GLU A 230 -1.23 8.41 -3.62
CA GLU A 230 -0.66 9.75 -3.84
C GLU A 230 0.76 9.66 -4.42
N GLY A 231 1.55 8.68 -3.99
CA GLY A 231 2.89 8.42 -4.54
C GLY A 231 2.85 8.05 -6.02
N LEU A 232 1.89 7.20 -6.44
CA LEU A 232 1.70 6.85 -7.86
C LEU A 232 1.32 8.07 -8.70
N GLN A 233 0.40 8.90 -8.19
CA GLN A 233 -0.01 10.15 -8.85
C GLN A 233 1.14 11.17 -8.91
N THR A 234 1.94 11.25 -7.85
CA THR A 234 3.13 12.12 -7.80
C THR A 234 4.18 11.68 -8.81
N ILE A 235 4.41 10.37 -8.96
CA ILE A 235 5.30 9.81 -9.99
C ILE A 235 4.83 10.20 -11.40
N GLN A 236 3.54 10.07 -11.69
CA GLN A 236 2.98 10.45 -12.99
C GLN A 236 3.16 11.95 -13.26
N SER A 237 2.77 12.78 -12.29
CA SER A 237 2.83 14.25 -12.39
C SER A 237 4.26 14.74 -12.54
N PHE A 238 5.18 14.22 -11.73
CA PHE A 238 6.61 14.53 -11.80
C PHE A 238 7.19 14.14 -13.14
N ARG A 239 6.93 12.90 -13.60
CA ARG A 239 7.39 12.46 -14.92
C ARG A 239 6.91 13.38 -16.03
N GLN A 240 5.62 13.68 -16.07
CA GLN A 240 5.06 14.48 -17.16
C GLN A 240 5.64 15.90 -17.16
N ALA A 241 5.81 16.51 -15.98
CA ALA A 241 6.45 17.80 -15.85
C ALA A 241 7.92 17.78 -16.31
N MET A 242 8.70 16.76 -15.92
CA MET A 242 10.09 16.62 -16.38
C MET A 242 10.18 16.44 -17.90
N LYS A 243 9.28 15.65 -18.49
CA LYS A 243 9.18 15.50 -19.95
C LYS A 243 8.87 16.82 -20.65
N ASN A 244 7.89 17.56 -20.15
CA ASN A 244 7.51 18.87 -20.71
C ASN A 244 8.66 19.88 -20.62
N SER A 245 9.52 19.74 -19.60
CA SER A 245 10.74 20.53 -19.44
C SER A 245 11.93 20.03 -20.29
N GLY A 246 11.75 19.01 -21.12
CA GLY A 246 12.79 18.44 -22.00
C GLY A 246 13.76 17.49 -21.29
N LEU A 247 13.38 16.89 -20.17
CA LEU A 247 14.12 15.83 -19.49
C LEU A 247 13.47 14.46 -19.77
N SER A 248 14.13 13.34 -19.43
CA SER A 248 13.59 12.02 -19.77
C SER A 248 12.33 11.66 -18.99
N GLY A 249 12.23 12.11 -17.73
CA GLY A 249 11.18 11.72 -16.79
C GLY A 249 11.19 10.23 -16.41
N ASN A 250 12.32 9.53 -16.61
CA ASN A 250 12.47 8.11 -16.33
C ASN A 250 13.30 7.85 -15.06
N VAL A 251 13.39 6.58 -14.67
CA VAL A 251 14.35 6.13 -13.63
C VAL A 251 15.74 6.03 -14.25
N ALA A 252 16.79 6.10 -13.44
CA ALA A 252 18.12 5.66 -13.85
C ALA A 252 18.04 4.25 -14.44
N SER A 253 18.64 4.01 -15.61
CA SER A 253 19.09 2.66 -15.95
C SER A 253 20.14 2.28 -14.91
N ALA A 254 19.87 1.23 -14.14
CA ALA A 254 20.89 0.56 -13.34
C ALA A 254 21.96 -0.03 -14.27
#